data_AF-A0A6N7A818-F1
#
_entry.id   AF-A0A6N7A818-F1
#
_cell.length_a   1.000
_cell.length_b   1.000
_cell.length_c   1.000
_cell.angle_alpha   90.00
_cell.angle_beta   90.00
_cell.angle_gamma   90.00
#
_symmetry.space_group_name_H-M   'P 1'
#
loop_
_entity.id
_entity.type
_entity.pdbx_description
1 polymer ?
#
loop_
_entity_poly.entity_id
_entity_poly.type
_entity_poly.pdbx_seq_one_letter_code
_entity_poly.pdbx_strand_id
1 'polypeptide(L)'
;MSKIKTLTTKVLLAVTILAVGLTALPLSARAAGLADEGAPPQADNARLEQIWARELAAYNRAVAMLDKSSEFIGKVQNIIDRANEKGWDTSALQAALDAFEDAVRDTRPILNSASGIVNSHKGFDANGKVTDRAQAVETVKALGQHLKDARAAMGGTGQALREAIKAFRAAHPPATNTP
;
A
#
# COMPACT_ATOMS: atom_id res chain seq x y z
N MET A 1 18.42 49.16 11.43
CA MET A 1 17.37 50.03 10.83
C MET A 1 16.77 49.31 9.63
N SER A 2 15.44 49.19 9.60
CA SER A 2 14.58 48.78 8.46
C SER A 2 14.64 47.31 7.98
N LYS A 3 13.55 46.51 7.87
CA LYS A 3 12.12 46.64 8.27
C LYS A 3 11.55 45.22 8.46
N ILE A 4 10.74 45.06 9.50
CA ILE A 4 9.82 43.93 9.70
C ILE A 4 8.64 44.09 8.73
N LYS A 5 8.23 43.03 8.04
CA LYS A 5 6.88 42.88 7.48
C LYS A 5 6.34 41.52 7.90
N THR A 6 5.52 41.56 8.94
CA THR A 6 4.51 40.56 9.29
C THR A 6 3.51 40.41 8.16
N LEU A 7 2.95 39.20 7.99
CA LEU A 7 1.53 39.01 7.66
C LEU A 7 1.13 37.53 7.85
N THR A 8 0.50 37.30 8.99
CA THR A 8 -0.28 36.15 9.41
C THR A 8 -1.54 36.01 8.55
N THR A 9 -1.85 34.80 8.08
CA THR A 9 -3.18 34.50 7.50
C THR A 9 -3.92 33.56 8.44
N LYS A 10 -4.85 34.14 9.20
CA LYS A 10 -5.92 33.45 9.93
C LYS A 10 -7.04 33.17 8.91
N VAL A 11 -7.51 31.93 8.81
CA VAL A 11 -8.80 31.64 8.17
C VAL A 11 -9.76 31.14 9.23
N LEU A 12 -10.91 31.81 9.22
CA LEU A 12 -11.93 31.92 10.24
C LEU A 12 -12.95 30.77 10.14
N LEU A 13 -13.41 30.36 11.32
CA LEU A 13 -14.65 29.65 11.62
C LEU A 13 -15.88 30.13 10.81
N ALA A 14 -16.72 29.18 10.41
CA ALA A 14 -18.15 29.41 10.16
C ALA A 14 -18.96 28.24 10.75
N VAL A 15 -19.53 28.48 11.92
CA VAL A 15 -20.61 27.67 12.52
C VAL A 15 -21.93 28.31 12.09
N THR A 16 -22.83 27.51 11.54
CA THR A 16 -24.26 27.86 11.54
C THR A 16 -25.08 26.58 11.69
N ILE A 17 -25.79 26.51 12.82
CA ILE A 17 -26.80 25.52 13.17
C ILE A 17 -28.13 25.98 12.57
N LEU A 18 -28.91 25.07 12.00
CA LEU A 18 -30.37 25.20 12.05
C LEU A 18 -31.02 23.81 12.15
N ALA A 19 -31.67 23.59 13.29
CA ALA A 19 -32.50 22.43 13.58
C ALA A 19 -33.87 22.58 12.92
N VAL A 20 -34.43 21.49 12.38
CA VAL A 20 -35.86 21.38 12.07
C VAL A 20 -36.36 19.98 12.47
N GLY A 21 -37.13 19.95 13.56
CA GLY A 21 -38.47 19.34 13.66
C GLY A 21 -38.69 17.84 13.43
N LEU A 22 -39.03 17.13 14.51
CA LEU A 22 -39.77 15.86 14.52
C LEU A 22 -41.11 15.97 13.76
N THR A 23 -41.44 14.95 12.96
CA THR A 23 -42.83 14.47 12.80
C THR A 23 -42.86 12.94 12.63
N ALA A 24 -43.75 12.29 13.38
CA ALA A 24 -43.94 10.86 13.47
C ALA A 24 -45.11 10.37 12.58
N LEU A 25 -44.89 9.22 11.91
CA LEU A 25 -45.85 8.16 11.49
C LEU A 25 -46.95 8.51 10.44
N PRO A 26 -47.62 7.53 9.75
CA PRO A 26 -47.44 6.06 9.72
C PRO A 26 -47.31 5.42 8.31
N LEU A 27 -47.05 4.11 8.32
CA LEU A 27 -47.06 3.15 7.21
C LEU A 27 -48.42 3.07 6.48
N SER A 28 -48.41 3.07 5.13
CA SER A 28 -49.01 2.05 4.25
C SER A 28 -49.40 2.61 2.87
N ALA A 29 -48.66 2.20 1.85
CA ALA A 29 -49.22 2.03 0.50
C ALA A 29 -48.44 0.90 -0.18
N ARG A 30 -48.96 -0.32 -0.01
CA ARG A 30 -48.54 -1.49 -0.78
C ARG A 30 -49.23 -1.41 -2.14
N ALA A 31 -48.57 -0.76 -3.09
CA ALA A 31 -48.95 -0.85 -4.49
C ALA A 31 -48.44 -2.17 -5.05
N ALA A 32 -49.33 -3.15 -5.18
CA ALA A 32 -49.11 -4.30 -6.05
C ALA A 32 -49.26 -3.81 -7.50
N GLY A 33 -48.15 -3.32 -8.05
CA GLY A 33 -47.99 -3.01 -9.46
C GLY A 33 -46.79 -3.80 -9.97
N LEU A 34 -47.05 -4.66 -10.95
CA LEU A 34 -46.08 -5.48 -11.64
C LEU A 34 -44.94 -4.62 -12.22
N ALA A 35 -43.77 -4.69 -11.60
CA ALA A 35 -42.51 -4.44 -12.26
C ALA A 35 -41.45 -5.31 -11.57
N ASP A 36 -40.97 -6.29 -12.31
CA ASP A 36 -39.63 -6.84 -12.16
C ASP A 36 -38.66 -5.65 -12.30
N GLU A 37 -38.45 -4.89 -11.22
CA GLU A 37 -37.46 -3.81 -11.16
C GLU A 37 -36.09 -4.48 -11.14
N GLY A 38 -35.53 -4.57 -12.34
CA GLY A 38 -34.27 -5.20 -12.64
C GLY A 38 -33.20 -4.89 -11.62
N ALA A 39 -32.59 -5.97 -11.11
CA ALA A 39 -31.34 -5.88 -10.38
C ALA A 39 -30.37 -4.95 -11.14
N PRO A 40 -29.85 -3.89 -10.49
CA PRO A 40 -28.86 -3.02 -11.12
C PRO A 40 -27.61 -3.84 -11.48
N PRO A 41 -26.83 -3.41 -12.50
CA PRO A 41 -25.95 -4.28 -13.27
C PRO A 41 -24.91 -5.00 -12.39
N GLN A 42 -25.09 -6.32 -12.24
CA GLN A 42 -24.16 -7.21 -11.52
C GLN A 42 -22.74 -7.22 -12.13
N ALA A 43 -22.59 -6.81 -13.38
CA ALA A 43 -21.32 -6.80 -14.10
C ALA A 43 -20.23 -5.95 -13.42
N ASP A 44 -20.59 -4.84 -12.77
CA ASP A 44 -19.59 -3.95 -12.19
C ASP A 44 -19.19 -4.30 -10.76
N ASN A 45 -20.01 -5.04 -10.02
CA ASN A 45 -19.66 -5.46 -8.66
C ASN A 45 -18.61 -6.57 -8.70
N ALA A 46 -18.76 -7.56 -9.60
CA ALA A 46 -17.76 -8.61 -9.80
C ALA A 46 -16.37 -8.05 -10.11
N ARG A 47 -16.30 -6.94 -10.85
CA ARG A 47 -15.04 -6.23 -11.12
C ARG A 47 -14.45 -5.61 -9.85
N LEU A 48 -15.26 -4.95 -9.02
CA LEU A 48 -14.80 -4.38 -7.75
C LEU A 48 -14.29 -5.45 -6.79
N GLU A 49 -15.00 -6.57 -6.67
CA GLU A 49 -14.59 -7.73 -5.87
C GLU A 49 -13.23 -8.26 -6.35
N GLN A 50 -13.04 -8.37 -7.67
CA GLN A 50 -11.76 -8.81 -8.24
C GLN A 50 -10.62 -7.82 -7.97
N ILE A 51 -10.88 -6.51 -8.09
CA ILE A 51 -9.86 -5.50 -7.80
C ILE A 51 -9.48 -5.55 -6.33
N TRP A 52 -10.48 -5.59 -5.44
CA TRP A 52 -10.26 -5.72 -4.00
C TRP A 52 -9.40 -6.94 -3.65
N ALA A 53 -9.73 -8.10 -4.20
CA ALA A 53 -8.95 -9.33 -3.99
C ALA A 53 -7.49 -9.19 -4.47
N ARG A 54 -7.27 -8.52 -5.61
CA ARG A 54 -5.91 -8.25 -6.12
C ARG A 54 -5.13 -7.28 -5.25
N GLU A 55 -5.77 -6.22 -4.78
CA GLU A 55 -5.15 -5.22 -3.91
C GLU A 55 -4.83 -5.80 -2.53
N LEU A 56 -5.73 -6.59 -1.95
CA LEU A 56 -5.48 -7.30 -0.70
C LEU A 56 -4.30 -8.27 -0.83
N ALA A 57 -4.23 -9.03 -1.93
CA ALA A 57 -3.10 -9.90 -2.20
C ALA A 57 -1.78 -9.11 -2.41
N ALA A 58 -1.84 -7.94 -3.06
CA ALA A 58 -0.68 -7.07 -3.22
C ALA A 58 -0.21 -6.49 -1.88
N TYR A 59 -1.14 -6.00 -1.05
CA TYR A 59 -0.88 -5.52 0.31
C TYR A 59 -0.21 -6.60 1.16
N ASN A 60 -0.79 -7.80 1.23
CA ASN A 60 -0.26 -8.91 2.02
C ASN A 60 1.15 -9.32 1.58
N ARG A 61 1.41 -9.34 0.26
CA ARG A 61 2.75 -9.58 -0.26
C ARG A 61 3.74 -8.48 0.12
N ALA A 62 3.31 -7.22 0.09
CA ALA A 62 4.16 -6.09 0.43
C ALA A 62 4.52 -6.09 1.93
N VAL A 63 3.55 -6.33 2.81
CA VAL A 63 3.78 -6.51 4.26
C VAL A 63 4.71 -7.68 4.51
N ALA A 64 4.44 -8.86 3.95
CA ALA A 64 5.30 -10.02 4.13
C ALA A 64 6.73 -9.82 3.60
N MET A 65 6.91 -8.98 2.57
CA MET A 65 8.23 -8.59 2.07
C MET A 65 8.95 -7.69 3.07
N LEU A 66 8.27 -6.69 3.66
CA LEU A 66 8.84 -5.84 4.70
C LEU A 66 9.14 -6.61 5.99
N ASP A 67 8.37 -7.63 6.33
CA ASP A 67 8.65 -8.45 7.51
C ASP A 67 9.93 -9.30 7.32
N LYS A 68 10.17 -9.74 6.09
CA LYS A 68 11.36 -10.52 5.71
C LYS A 68 12.56 -9.65 5.33
N SER A 69 12.39 -8.33 5.24
CA SER A 69 13.44 -7.45 4.72
C SER A 69 14.67 -7.46 5.62
N SER A 70 14.50 -7.45 6.94
CA SER A 70 15.63 -7.44 7.89
C SER A 70 16.48 -8.72 7.80
N GLU A 71 15.84 -9.88 7.63
CA GLU A 71 16.55 -11.15 7.41
C GLU A 71 17.32 -11.12 6.08
N PHE A 72 16.69 -10.59 5.02
CA PHE A 72 17.33 -10.47 3.71
C PHE A 72 18.51 -9.51 3.74
N ILE A 73 18.36 -8.35 4.38
CA ILE A 73 19.43 -7.37 4.61
C ILE A 73 20.62 -8.03 5.31
N GLY A 74 20.38 -8.72 6.43
CA GLY A 74 21.44 -9.42 7.16
C GLY A 74 22.15 -10.49 6.32
N LYS A 75 21.43 -11.21 5.47
CA LYS A 75 22.03 -12.17 4.52
C LYS A 75 22.94 -11.49 3.51
N VAL A 76 22.58 -10.32 2.99
CA VAL A 76 23.41 -9.57 2.05
C VAL A 76 24.62 -8.96 2.75
N GLN A 77 24.46 -8.40 3.95
CA GLN A 77 25.58 -7.90 4.75
C GLN A 77 26.62 -9.00 5.00
N ASN A 78 26.18 -10.20 5.36
CA ASN A 78 27.07 -11.37 5.50
C ASN A 78 27.80 -11.76 4.20
N ILE A 79 27.28 -11.42 3.03
CA ILE A 79 27.99 -11.61 1.74
C ILE A 79 29.07 -10.54 1.60
N ILE A 80 28.73 -9.29 1.90
CA ILE A 80 29.65 -8.15 1.84
C ILE A 80 30.81 -8.36 2.82
N ASP A 81 30.55 -8.76 4.06
CA ASP A 81 31.58 -8.96 5.07
C ASP A 81 32.60 -10.03 4.64
N ARG A 82 32.12 -11.20 4.19
CA ARG A 82 32.97 -12.29 3.66
C ARG A 82 33.72 -11.91 2.39
N ALA A 83 33.18 -10.99 1.59
CA ALA A 83 33.84 -10.49 0.40
C ALA A 83 34.95 -9.49 0.76
N ASN A 84 34.71 -8.62 1.73
CA ASN A 84 35.69 -7.68 2.26
C ASN A 84 36.86 -8.42 2.92
N GLU A 85 36.61 -9.51 3.66
CA GLU A 85 37.66 -10.39 4.20
C GLU A 85 38.58 -10.97 3.11
N LYS A 86 38.05 -11.16 1.90
CA LYS A 86 38.81 -11.63 0.72
C LYS A 86 39.44 -10.49 -0.09
N GLY A 87 39.25 -9.24 0.33
CA GLY A 87 39.71 -8.06 -0.42
C GLY A 87 38.96 -7.82 -1.73
N TRP A 88 37.75 -8.36 -1.89
CA TRP A 88 36.91 -8.13 -3.08
C TRP A 88 36.21 -6.76 -2.98
N ASP A 89 36.02 -6.11 -4.13
CA ASP A 89 35.27 -4.84 -4.17
C ASP A 89 33.77 -5.10 -4.00
N THR A 90 33.22 -4.55 -2.92
CA THR A 90 31.80 -4.68 -2.55
C THR A 90 31.03 -3.38 -2.69
N SER A 91 31.65 -2.31 -3.19
CA SER A 91 31.10 -0.95 -3.21
C SER A 91 29.71 -0.88 -3.85
N ALA A 92 29.54 -1.50 -5.03
CA ALA A 92 28.25 -1.54 -5.73
C ALA A 92 27.18 -2.36 -4.98
N LEU A 93 27.59 -3.43 -4.29
CA LEU A 93 26.68 -4.27 -3.51
C LEU A 93 26.22 -3.55 -2.23
N GLN A 94 27.13 -2.87 -1.54
CA GLN A 94 26.82 -2.05 -0.37
C GLN A 94 25.88 -0.89 -0.75
N ALA A 95 26.19 -0.14 -1.81
CA ALA A 95 25.33 0.96 -2.25
C ALA A 95 23.91 0.51 -2.60
N ALA A 96 23.76 -0.67 -3.22
CA ALA A 96 22.45 -1.24 -3.52
C ALA A 96 21.71 -1.75 -2.26
N LEU A 97 22.45 -2.22 -1.25
CA LEU A 97 21.89 -2.62 0.04
C LEU A 97 21.38 -1.40 0.80
N ASP A 98 22.19 -0.35 0.93
CA ASP A 98 21.83 0.90 1.62
C ASP A 98 20.57 1.52 0.99
N ALA A 99 20.50 1.59 -0.34
CA ALA A 99 19.33 2.09 -1.05
C ALA A 99 18.07 1.24 -0.80
N PHE A 100 18.23 -0.09 -0.66
CA PHE A 100 17.12 -0.98 -0.32
C PHE A 100 16.67 -0.78 1.13
N GLU A 101 17.58 -0.59 2.08
CA GLU A 101 17.28 -0.31 3.48
C GLU A 101 16.49 1.00 3.64
N ASP A 102 16.94 2.06 2.98
CA ASP A 102 16.25 3.34 2.94
C ASP A 102 14.82 3.20 2.39
N ALA A 103 14.68 2.49 1.27
CA ALA A 103 13.37 2.24 0.65
C ALA A 103 12.43 1.43 1.55
N VAL A 104 12.94 0.43 2.27
CA VAL A 104 12.18 -0.35 3.25
C VAL A 104 11.71 0.52 4.42
N ARG A 105 12.59 1.39 4.94
CA ARG A 105 12.26 2.33 6.02
C ARG A 105 11.12 3.26 5.59
N ASP A 106 11.21 3.80 4.38
CA ASP A 106 10.25 4.79 3.88
C ASP A 106 8.91 4.15 3.48
N THR A 107 8.93 2.90 3.02
CA THR A 107 7.72 2.15 2.62
C THR A 107 6.88 1.69 3.81
N ARG A 108 7.51 1.35 4.94
CA ARG A 108 6.82 0.80 6.13
C ARG A 108 5.68 1.69 6.67
N PRO A 109 5.86 3.01 6.92
CA PRO A 109 4.77 3.85 7.39
C PRO A 109 3.60 3.94 6.40
N ILE A 110 3.86 3.87 5.08
CA ILE A 110 2.83 3.89 4.04
C ILE A 110 1.92 2.67 4.18
N LEU A 111 2.48 1.47 4.26
CA LEU A 111 1.68 0.24 4.40
C LEU A 111 1.01 0.14 5.78
N ASN A 112 1.66 0.61 6.84
CA ASN A 112 1.04 0.66 8.16
C ASN A 112 -0.23 1.53 8.15
N SER A 113 -0.22 2.67 7.45
CA SER A 113 -1.41 3.53 7.30
C SER A 113 -2.54 2.85 6.51
N ALA A 114 -2.22 1.99 5.55
CA ALA A 114 -3.19 1.24 4.76
C ALA A 114 -3.90 0.12 5.55
N SER A 115 -3.35 -0.32 6.68
CA SER A 115 -3.95 -1.38 7.51
C SER A 115 -5.38 -1.06 7.97
N GLY A 116 -5.69 0.22 8.23
CA GLY A 116 -7.04 0.64 8.60
C GLY A 116 -8.08 0.43 7.49
N ILE A 117 -7.67 0.58 6.23
CA ILE A 117 -8.53 0.32 5.06
C ILE A 117 -8.81 -1.17 4.94
N VAL A 118 -7.76 -1.99 5.05
CA VAL A 118 -7.87 -3.46 5.00
C VAL A 118 -8.74 -4.01 6.13
N ASN A 119 -8.51 -3.53 7.36
CA ASN A 119 -9.28 -4.00 8.53
C ASN A 119 -10.74 -3.58 8.47
N SER A 120 -11.04 -2.37 7.97
CA SER A 120 -12.43 -1.89 7.88
C SER A 120 -13.19 -2.41 6.66
N HIS A 121 -12.49 -2.72 5.56
CA HIS A 121 -13.02 -3.32 4.33
C HIS A 121 -14.38 -2.76 3.90
N LYS A 122 -14.58 -1.44 4.05
CA LYS A 122 -15.90 -0.79 3.90
C LYS A 122 -16.47 -1.03 2.51
N GLY A 123 -17.76 -1.36 2.47
CA GLY A 123 -18.47 -1.73 1.26
C GLY A 123 -18.25 -3.17 0.78
N PHE A 124 -17.45 -3.96 1.51
CA PHE A 124 -17.31 -5.39 1.30
C PHE A 124 -17.79 -6.17 2.53
N ASP A 125 -18.25 -7.41 2.34
CA ASP A 125 -18.44 -8.37 3.44
C ASP A 125 -17.15 -9.13 3.74
N ALA A 126 -17.21 -10.05 4.70
CA ALA A 126 -16.08 -10.90 5.10
C ALA A 126 -15.57 -11.83 3.98
N ASN A 127 -16.40 -12.10 2.96
CA ASN A 127 -16.03 -12.91 1.79
C ASN A 127 -15.51 -12.03 0.63
N GLY A 128 -15.40 -10.71 0.84
CA GLY A 128 -15.00 -9.76 -0.19
C GLY A 128 -16.09 -9.48 -1.23
N LYS A 129 -17.36 -9.75 -0.91
CA LYS A 129 -18.52 -9.40 -1.76
C LYS A 129 -18.98 -7.98 -1.52
N VAL A 130 -19.38 -7.29 -2.58
CA VAL A 130 -19.82 -5.89 -2.46
C VAL A 130 -21.17 -5.82 -1.73
N THR A 131 -21.19 -5.11 -0.60
CA THR A 131 -22.40 -4.83 0.20
C THR A 131 -22.86 -3.38 0.05
N ASP A 132 -21.91 -2.45 -0.12
CA ASP A 132 -22.15 -1.06 -0.47
C ASP A 132 -21.16 -0.66 -1.56
N ARG A 133 -21.68 -0.45 -2.77
CA ARG A 133 -20.87 -0.15 -3.95
C ARG A 133 -20.14 1.19 -3.84
N ALA A 134 -20.77 2.22 -3.29
CA ALA A 134 -20.16 3.55 -3.19
C ALA A 134 -18.97 3.49 -2.23
N GLN A 135 -19.14 2.81 -1.09
CA GLN A 135 -18.06 2.57 -0.15
C GLN A 135 -16.97 1.67 -0.74
N ALA A 136 -17.34 0.61 -1.46
CA ALA A 136 -16.38 -0.32 -2.07
C ALA A 136 -15.45 0.38 -3.09
N VAL A 137 -16.00 1.30 -3.89
CA VAL A 137 -15.22 2.09 -4.85
C VAL A 137 -14.18 2.95 -4.12
N GLU A 138 -14.59 3.64 -3.06
CA GLU A 138 -13.68 4.49 -2.29
C GLU A 138 -12.62 3.67 -1.54
N THR A 139 -12.98 2.52 -0.98
CA THR A 139 -12.06 1.57 -0.33
C THR A 139 -10.98 1.09 -1.30
N VAL A 140 -11.36 0.66 -2.50
CA VAL A 140 -10.43 0.21 -3.55
C VAL A 140 -9.52 1.35 -4.01
N LYS A 141 -10.07 2.53 -4.27
CA LYS A 141 -9.23 3.69 -4.65
C LYS A 141 -8.20 4.03 -3.58
N ALA A 142 -8.62 4.05 -2.32
CA ALA A 142 -7.75 4.40 -1.21
C ALA A 142 -6.63 3.36 -1.05
N LEU A 143 -6.94 2.06 -0.98
CA LEU A 143 -5.92 1.02 -0.87
C LEU A 143 -5.00 1.00 -2.10
N GLY A 144 -5.56 1.12 -3.30
CA GLY A 144 -4.81 1.21 -4.54
C GLY A 144 -3.83 2.38 -4.55
N GLN A 145 -4.18 3.54 -3.98
CA GLN A 145 -3.27 4.68 -3.86
C GLN A 145 -2.11 4.37 -2.92
N HIS A 146 -2.39 3.84 -1.72
CA HIS A 146 -1.32 3.44 -0.78
C HIS A 146 -0.36 2.40 -1.39
N LEU A 147 -0.87 1.46 -2.18
CA LEU A 147 -0.03 0.46 -2.86
C LEU A 147 0.85 1.08 -3.95
N LYS A 148 0.35 2.10 -4.66
CA LYS A 148 1.17 2.85 -5.63
C LYS A 148 2.25 3.65 -4.92
N ASP A 149 1.91 4.33 -3.83
CA ASP A 149 2.86 5.12 -3.04
C ASP A 149 3.94 4.22 -2.43
N ALA A 150 3.55 3.05 -1.89
CA ALA A 150 4.49 2.05 -1.40
C ALA A 150 5.41 1.53 -2.52
N ARG A 151 4.88 1.29 -3.72
CA ARG A 151 5.70 0.89 -4.88
C ARG A 151 6.67 1.98 -5.31
N ALA A 152 6.23 3.24 -5.28
CA ALA A 152 7.06 4.39 -5.61
C ALA A 152 8.18 4.58 -4.60
N ALA A 153 7.88 4.47 -3.29
CA ALA A 153 8.87 4.50 -2.22
C ALA A 153 9.90 3.35 -2.33
N MET A 154 9.45 2.16 -2.73
CA MET A 154 10.37 1.05 -3.01
C MET A 154 11.30 1.31 -4.20
N GLY A 155 10.94 2.20 -5.14
CA GLY A 155 11.84 2.71 -6.19
C GLY A 155 12.52 1.67 -7.10
N GLY A 156 12.11 0.40 -7.07
CA GLY A 156 12.83 -0.69 -7.73
C GLY A 156 14.14 -1.12 -7.04
N THR A 157 14.45 -0.61 -5.84
CA THR A 157 15.70 -0.90 -5.11
C THR A 157 15.85 -2.39 -4.81
N GLY A 158 14.76 -3.11 -4.55
CA GLY A 158 14.80 -4.56 -4.38
C GLY A 158 15.18 -5.34 -5.64
N GLN A 159 14.91 -4.80 -6.84
CA GLN A 159 15.41 -5.38 -8.09
C GLN A 159 16.88 -5.01 -8.29
N ALA A 160 17.25 -3.74 -8.05
CA ALA A 160 18.64 -3.28 -8.14
C ALA A 160 19.58 -4.10 -7.24
N LEU A 161 19.16 -4.37 -5.99
CA LEU A 161 19.91 -5.20 -5.07
C LEU A 161 20.08 -6.64 -5.56
N ARG A 162 19.03 -7.25 -6.15
CA ARG A 162 19.15 -8.59 -6.73
C ARG A 162 20.13 -8.63 -7.91
N GLU A 163 20.08 -7.62 -8.77
CA GLU A 163 21.03 -7.52 -9.89
C GLU A 163 22.45 -7.27 -9.39
N ALA A 164 22.66 -6.44 -8.36
CA ALA A 164 23.96 -6.24 -7.73
C ALA A 164 24.51 -7.55 -7.15
N ILE A 165 23.68 -8.34 -6.44
CA ILE A 165 24.07 -9.67 -5.93
C ILE A 165 24.44 -10.60 -7.08
N LYS A 166 23.66 -10.60 -8.17
CA LYS A 166 23.92 -11.45 -9.33
C LYS A 166 25.23 -11.07 -10.02
N ALA A 167 25.46 -9.78 -10.26
CA ALA A 167 26.68 -9.26 -10.85
C ALA A 167 27.90 -9.60 -9.99
N PHE A 168 27.79 -9.39 -8.67
CA PHE A 168 28.83 -9.74 -7.71
C PHE A 168 29.19 -11.23 -7.76
N ARG A 169 28.18 -12.12 -7.77
CA ARG A 169 28.39 -13.57 -7.89
C ARG A 169 28.97 -14.00 -9.23
N ALA A 170 28.64 -13.29 -10.31
CA ALA A 170 29.20 -13.58 -11.64
C ALA A 170 30.69 -13.19 -11.71
N ALA A 171 31.08 -12.09 -11.07
CA ALA A 171 32.48 -11.68 -10.95
C ALA A 171 33.29 -12.58 -9.99
N HIS A 172 32.62 -13.18 -9.01
CA HIS A 172 33.23 -14.03 -7.98
C HIS A 172 32.49 -15.36 -7.85
N PRO A 173 32.66 -16.28 -8.82
CA PRO A 173 31.97 -17.56 -8.82
C PRO A 173 32.31 -18.34 -7.54
N PRO A 174 31.32 -19.02 -6.92
CA PRO A 174 31.59 -19.90 -5.80
C PRO A 174 32.55 -21.00 -6.25
N ALA A 175 33.46 -21.41 -5.37
CA ALA A 175 34.32 -22.55 -5.64
C ALA A 175 33.41 -23.74 -5.99
N THR A 176 33.55 -24.27 -7.21
CA THR A 176 32.88 -25.49 -7.61
C THR A 176 33.47 -26.60 -6.76
N ASN A 177 32.70 -27.12 -5.81
CA ASN A 177 33.04 -28.38 -5.17
C ASN A 177 32.93 -29.46 -6.25
N THR A 178 34.03 -29.71 -6.96
CA THR A 178 34.19 -30.88 -7.80
C THR A 178 34.25 -32.08 -6.84
N PRO A 179 33.39 -33.10 -7.01
CA PRO A 179 33.33 -34.26 -6.13
C PRO A 179 34.63 -35.08 -6.13
#